data_AF-A0A3G7TL37-F1
#
_entry.id   AF-A0A3G7TL37-F1
#
_cell.length_a   1.000
_cell.length_b   1.000
_cell.length_c   1.000
_cell.angle_alpha   90.00
_cell.angle_beta   90.00
_cell.angle_gamma   90.00
#
_symmetry.space_group_name_H-M   'P 1'
#
loop_
_entity.id
_entity.type
_entity.pdbx_description
1 polymer ?
#
loop_
_entity_poly.entity_id
_entity_poly.type
_entity_poly.pdbx_seq_one_letter_code
_entity_poly.pdbx_strand_id
1 'polypeptide(L)'
;MKHPRFKIGKANNILARARSFRRETIDFQESLGLRLVSEADAYVLEKILHRTFRLAGVDPLEVVASGGSSDGASEWFSTSCWARLVRYLKDNQDLYPHETISGKELAALLKEQLVPSQAVLSREQIRKEKEARRNERELEAIEYRRTQLECLRASLNTVQPIIAQELDRLRLNGNIAGIYETSMGACLLIADRVPLPSGALLWGLKPHSTNYEYPGGFGSIMGGFNQVTSLSGTVSKVGLPSAYKRTGSFSEEDEIICDVFREEFEWLRQLQQIPDAWVSVIFPIGGFFPHYQIAPNWRMRWKK
;
A
#
# COMPACT_ATOMS: atom_id res chain seq x y z
N MET A 1 -42.54 -7.38 -34.18
CA MET A 1 -41.57 -7.94 -35.16
C MET A 1 -40.47 -6.91 -35.36
N LYS A 2 -39.19 -7.30 -35.41
CA LYS A 2 -38.10 -6.34 -35.61
C LYS A 2 -38.15 -5.81 -37.04
N HIS A 3 -38.47 -4.54 -37.24
CA HIS A 3 -38.39 -3.93 -38.56
C HIS A 3 -36.92 -3.96 -39.03
N PRO A 4 -36.64 -4.47 -40.25
CA PRO A 4 -35.28 -4.48 -40.78
C PRO A 4 -34.80 -3.03 -40.93
N ARG A 5 -33.63 -2.76 -40.35
CA ARG A 5 -33.03 -1.42 -40.29
C ARG A 5 -31.53 -1.52 -40.51
N PHE A 6 -30.96 -0.47 -41.08
CA PHE A 6 -29.52 -0.32 -41.27
C PHE A 6 -29.05 0.99 -40.68
N LYS A 7 -27.73 1.11 -40.50
CA LYS A 7 -27.10 2.29 -39.92
C LYS A 7 -26.12 2.88 -40.93
N ILE A 8 -26.17 4.19 -41.11
CA ILE A 8 -25.21 4.93 -41.92
C ILE A 8 -24.23 5.57 -40.94
N GLY A 9 -22.96 5.22 -41.03
CA GLY A 9 -21.96 5.76 -40.14
C GLY A 9 -20.56 5.71 -40.73
N LYS A 10 -19.75 6.73 -40.45
CA LYS A 10 -18.32 6.70 -40.71
C LYS A 10 -17.61 5.65 -39.83
N ALA A 11 -16.65 4.94 -40.40
CA ALA A 11 -15.84 3.95 -39.70
C ALA A 11 -14.36 3.99 -40.15
N ASN A 12 -13.51 4.74 -39.42
CA ASN A 12 -12.05 4.71 -39.64
C ASN A 12 -11.44 3.35 -39.30
N ASN A 13 -12.07 2.65 -38.34
CA ASN A 13 -11.77 1.26 -38.00
C ASN A 13 -13.10 0.50 -37.95
N ILE A 14 -13.36 -0.28 -38.99
CA ILE A 14 -14.61 -1.05 -39.16
C ILE A 14 -14.78 -2.05 -37.99
N LEU A 15 -13.70 -2.64 -37.45
CA LEU A 15 -13.76 -3.54 -36.28
C LEU A 15 -14.17 -2.80 -35.00
N ALA A 16 -13.56 -1.65 -34.73
CA ALA A 16 -13.88 -0.86 -33.54
C ALA A 16 -15.34 -0.37 -33.59
N ARG A 17 -15.80 0.08 -34.78
CA ARG A 17 -17.18 0.51 -34.99
C ARG A 17 -18.15 -0.67 -34.88
N ALA A 18 -17.82 -1.83 -35.43
CA ALA A 18 -18.61 -3.04 -35.27
C ALA A 18 -18.79 -3.46 -33.81
N ARG A 19 -17.70 -3.45 -33.04
CA ARG A 19 -17.72 -3.73 -31.59
C ARG A 19 -18.53 -2.70 -30.81
N SER A 20 -18.48 -1.41 -31.21
CA SER A 20 -19.27 -0.35 -30.57
C SER A 20 -20.78 -0.57 -30.64
N PHE A 21 -21.27 -1.32 -31.64
CA PHE A 21 -22.68 -1.62 -31.79
C PHE A 21 -23.19 -2.75 -30.90
N ARG A 22 -22.33 -3.37 -30.07
CA ARG A 22 -22.67 -4.50 -29.18
C ARG A 22 -23.49 -5.61 -29.84
N ARG A 23 -23.43 -5.71 -31.17
CA ARG A 23 -24.04 -6.80 -31.92
C ARG A 23 -22.98 -7.86 -32.13
N GLU A 24 -23.31 -9.07 -31.71
CA GLU A 24 -22.48 -10.26 -31.91
C GLU A 24 -22.24 -10.55 -33.40
N THR A 25 -23.10 -10.03 -34.29
CA THR A 25 -22.96 -10.18 -35.74
C THR A 25 -23.37 -8.89 -36.49
N ILE A 26 -22.42 -8.32 -37.24
CA ILE A 26 -22.76 -7.48 -38.41
C ILE A 26 -23.07 -8.46 -39.54
N ASP A 27 -24.21 -8.25 -40.20
CA ASP A 27 -24.46 -8.95 -41.46
C ASP A 27 -23.66 -8.25 -42.57
N PHE A 28 -22.45 -8.76 -42.82
CA PHE A 28 -21.62 -8.24 -43.87
C PHE A 28 -22.21 -8.51 -45.25
N GLN A 29 -23.02 -9.56 -45.46
CA GLN A 29 -23.55 -9.87 -46.79
C GLN A 29 -24.47 -8.76 -47.31
N GLU A 30 -25.28 -8.22 -46.40
CA GLU A 30 -26.23 -7.13 -46.68
C GLU A 30 -25.66 -5.73 -46.35
N SER A 31 -24.34 -5.63 -46.11
CA SER A 31 -23.66 -4.37 -45.84
C SER A 31 -23.00 -3.80 -47.09
N LEU A 32 -22.92 -2.46 -47.15
CA LEU A 32 -22.25 -1.71 -48.20
C LEU A 32 -21.17 -0.81 -47.59
N GLY A 33 -19.95 -0.89 -48.11
CA GLY A 33 -18.85 0.00 -47.73
C GLY A 33 -18.67 1.09 -48.77
N LEU A 34 -18.33 2.30 -48.32
CA LEU A 34 -17.91 3.39 -49.19
C LEU A 34 -16.49 3.80 -48.81
N ARG A 35 -15.57 3.76 -49.78
CA ARG A 35 -14.21 4.29 -49.62
C ARG A 35 -14.11 5.65 -50.29
N LEU A 36 -13.69 6.63 -49.50
CA LEU A 36 -13.46 8.01 -49.93
C LEU A 36 -11.98 8.36 -49.76
N VAL A 37 -11.55 9.45 -50.42
CA VAL A 37 -10.16 9.90 -50.44
C VAL A 37 -9.69 10.37 -49.06
N SER A 38 -10.59 10.99 -48.28
CA SER A 38 -10.26 11.50 -46.95
C SER A 38 -11.34 11.27 -45.91
N GLU A 39 -10.94 11.39 -44.65
CA GLU A 39 -11.82 11.35 -43.49
C GLU A 39 -12.85 12.49 -43.49
N ALA A 40 -12.46 13.66 -43.99
CA ALA A 40 -13.33 14.83 -44.09
C ALA A 40 -14.46 14.58 -45.11
N ASP A 41 -14.12 13.99 -46.26
CA ASP A 41 -15.11 13.67 -47.31
C ASP A 41 -16.12 12.63 -46.81
N ALA A 42 -15.66 11.61 -46.08
CA ALA A 42 -16.53 10.61 -45.49
C ALA A 42 -17.55 11.23 -44.51
N TYR A 43 -17.11 12.18 -43.70
CA TYR A 43 -17.98 12.90 -42.78
C TYR A 43 -18.99 13.81 -43.49
N VAL A 44 -18.57 14.47 -44.57
CA VAL A 44 -19.45 15.30 -45.39
C VAL A 44 -20.53 14.43 -46.06
N LEU A 45 -20.14 13.33 -46.68
CA LEU A 45 -21.08 12.42 -47.34
C LEU A 45 -22.07 11.79 -46.34
N GLU A 46 -21.61 11.38 -45.15
CA GLU A 46 -22.47 10.88 -44.07
C GLU A 46 -23.59 11.87 -43.73
N LYS A 47 -23.25 13.15 -43.51
CA LYS A 47 -24.24 14.20 -43.22
C LYS A 47 -25.24 14.41 -44.36
N ILE A 48 -24.76 14.38 -45.60
CA ILE A 48 -25.61 14.52 -46.78
C ILE A 48 -26.60 13.37 -46.84
N LEU A 49 -26.14 12.12 -46.66
CA LEU A 49 -27.00 10.95 -46.64
C LEU A 49 -28.04 11.01 -45.52
N HIS A 50 -27.64 11.38 -44.30
CA HIS A 50 -28.57 11.54 -43.18
C HIS A 50 -29.63 12.61 -43.46
N ARG A 51 -29.26 13.73 -44.09
CA ARG A 51 -30.20 14.81 -44.44
C ARG A 51 -31.14 14.41 -45.58
N THR A 52 -30.61 13.83 -46.65
CA THR A 52 -31.37 13.42 -47.83
C THR A 52 -32.36 12.31 -47.50
N PHE A 53 -31.97 11.36 -46.65
CA PHE A 53 -32.80 10.21 -46.27
C PHE A 53 -33.49 10.39 -44.91
N ARG A 54 -33.57 11.61 -44.36
CA ARG A 54 -34.14 11.89 -43.03
C ARG A 54 -35.53 11.30 -42.83
N LEU A 55 -36.37 11.31 -43.86
CA LEU A 55 -37.75 10.77 -43.80
C LEU A 55 -37.80 9.24 -43.69
N ALA A 56 -36.69 8.55 -43.99
CA ALA A 56 -36.55 7.12 -43.77
C ALA A 56 -35.87 6.79 -42.43
N GLY A 57 -35.55 7.80 -41.61
CA GLY A 57 -35.03 7.62 -40.27
C GLY A 57 -36.05 6.92 -39.37
N VAL A 58 -35.56 6.01 -38.52
CA VAL A 58 -36.36 5.31 -37.51
C VAL A 58 -36.41 6.16 -36.24
N ASP A 59 -37.54 6.14 -35.54
CA ASP A 59 -37.68 6.86 -34.27
C ASP A 59 -36.62 6.38 -33.26
N PRO A 60 -35.78 7.28 -32.71
CA PRO A 60 -34.79 6.94 -31.69
C PRO A 60 -35.37 6.19 -30.48
N LEU A 61 -36.63 6.48 -30.10
CA LEU A 61 -37.31 5.80 -28.99
C LEU A 61 -37.59 4.33 -29.33
N GLU A 62 -37.96 4.02 -30.58
CA GLU A 62 -38.15 2.65 -31.07
C GLU A 62 -36.81 1.89 -31.12
N VAL A 63 -35.72 2.58 -31.48
CA VAL A 63 -34.36 2.01 -31.52
C VAL A 63 -33.88 1.62 -30.13
N VAL A 64 -34.07 2.49 -29.14
CA VAL A 64 -33.67 2.23 -27.74
C VAL A 64 -34.53 1.11 -27.14
N ALA A 65 -35.85 1.15 -27.32
CA ALA A 65 -36.78 0.13 -26.81
C ALA A 65 -36.50 -1.29 -27.36
N SER A 66 -35.87 -1.40 -28.53
CA SER A 66 -35.51 -2.67 -29.18
C SER A 66 -34.09 -3.17 -28.85
N GLY A 67 -33.49 -2.63 -27.79
CA GLY A 67 -32.17 -3.04 -27.28
C GLY A 67 -30.98 -2.29 -27.87
N GLY A 68 -31.21 -1.10 -28.45
CA GLY A 68 -30.14 -0.20 -28.90
C GLY A 68 -29.56 0.63 -27.74
N SER A 69 -28.26 0.95 -27.83
CA SER A 69 -27.66 2.04 -27.02
C SER A 69 -28.33 3.37 -27.34
N SER A 70 -28.45 4.27 -26.36
CA SER A 70 -28.93 5.65 -26.58
C SER A 70 -27.99 6.43 -27.50
N ASP A 71 -26.70 6.08 -27.49
CA ASP A 71 -25.69 6.70 -28.34
C ASP A 71 -25.79 6.20 -29.80
N GLY A 72 -26.04 7.12 -30.73
CA GLY A 72 -26.21 6.84 -32.16
C GLY A 72 -27.55 6.24 -32.56
N ALA A 73 -28.62 6.44 -31.76
CA ALA A 73 -29.98 6.00 -32.05
C ALA A 73 -30.65 6.78 -33.21
N SER A 74 -30.23 8.01 -33.48
CA SER A 74 -30.69 8.83 -34.61
C SER A 74 -30.09 8.44 -35.97
N GLU A 75 -29.17 7.48 -35.99
CA GLU A 75 -28.41 7.08 -37.19
C GLU A 75 -29.00 5.83 -37.87
N TRP A 76 -30.21 5.41 -37.46
CA TRP A 76 -30.89 4.21 -37.98
C TRP A 76 -31.93 4.57 -39.03
N PHE A 77 -31.92 3.82 -40.13
CA PHE A 77 -32.81 4.02 -41.26
C PHE A 77 -33.56 2.73 -41.58
N SER A 78 -34.81 2.87 -42.04
CA SER A 78 -35.62 1.76 -42.52
C SER A 78 -35.03 1.18 -43.79
N THR A 79 -34.90 -0.16 -43.90
CA THR A 79 -34.42 -0.81 -45.14
C THR A 79 -35.33 -0.56 -46.34
N SER A 80 -36.55 -0.07 -46.15
CA SER A 80 -37.44 0.36 -47.24
C SER A 80 -36.83 1.45 -48.15
N CYS A 81 -35.88 2.25 -47.65
CA CYS A 81 -35.18 3.25 -48.48
C CYS A 81 -33.91 2.73 -49.15
N TRP A 82 -33.46 1.50 -48.85
CA TRP A 82 -32.17 0.97 -49.28
C TRP A 82 -31.93 1.06 -50.79
N ALA A 83 -32.88 0.60 -51.61
CA ALA A 83 -32.77 0.66 -53.06
C ALA A 83 -32.64 2.10 -53.60
N ARG A 84 -33.33 3.05 -52.97
CA ARG A 84 -33.23 4.48 -53.32
C ARG A 84 -31.90 5.06 -52.90
N LEU A 85 -31.36 4.65 -51.75
CA LEU A 85 -30.04 5.06 -51.27
C LEU A 85 -28.94 4.56 -52.19
N VAL A 86 -28.95 3.28 -52.55
CA VAL A 86 -27.94 2.70 -53.46
C VAL A 86 -27.99 3.38 -54.83
N ARG A 87 -29.20 3.63 -55.35
CA ARG A 87 -29.37 4.38 -56.60
C ARG A 87 -28.87 5.83 -56.48
N TYR A 88 -29.18 6.52 -55.39
CA TYR A 88 -28.70 7.89 -55.15
C TYR A 88 -27.17 7.96 -55.14
N LEU A 89 -26.49 7.02 -54.46
CA LEU A 89 -25.04 6.94 -54.45
C LEU A 89 -24.47 6.75 -55.86
N LYS A 90 -25.07 5.86 -56.65
CA LYS A 90 -24.65 5.63 -58.03
C LYS A 90 -24.88 6.86 -58.93
N ASP A 91 -26.05 7.48 -58.84
CA ASP A 91 -26.45 8.58 -59.71
C ASP A 91 -25.72 9.90 -59.38
N ASN A 92 -25.07 10.00 -58.20
CA ASN A 92 -24.35 11.21 -57.73
C ASN A 92 -22.86 10.93 -57.43
N GLN A 93 -22.28 9.90 -58.07
CA GLN A 93 -20.89 9.52 -57.84
C GLN A 93 -19.90 10.59 -58.35
N ASP A 94 -20.29 11.38 -59.34
CA ASP A 94 -19.55 12.53 -59.85
C ASP A 94 -19.43 13.66 -58.82
N LEU A 95 -20.50 13.92 -58.06
CA LEU A 95 -20.54 14.94 -57.02
C LEU A 95 -19.77 14.54 -55.76
N TYR A 96 -19.78 13.24 -55.44
CA TYR A 96 -19.09 12.69 -54.28
C TYR A 96 -18.29 11.47 -54.70
N PRO A 97 -17.07 11.64 -55.22
CA PRO A 97 -16.24 10.52 -55.66
C PRO A 97 -16.03 9.48 -54.55
N HIS A 98 -16.55 8.29 -54.76
CA HIS A 98 -16.41 7.16 -53.83
C HIS A 98 -16.28 5.85 -54.59
N GLU A 99 -15.58 4.89 -53.98
CA GLU A 99 -15.53 3.51 -54.41
C GLU A 99 -16.50 2.67 -53.55
N THR A 100 -17.33 1.88 -54.20
CA THR A 100 -18.24 0.96 -53.51
C THR A 100 -17.51 -0.34 -53.20
N ILE A 101 -17.45 -0.68 -51.91
CA ILE A 101 -16.88 -1.94 -51.41
C ILE A 101 -18.03 -2.88 -51.05
N SER A 102 -18.00 -4.09 -51.59
CA SER A 102 -19.00 -5.09 -51.28
C SER A 102 -18.88 -5.61 -49.85
N GLY A 103 -19.98 -6.12 -49.33
CA GLY A 103 -20.03 -6.82 -48.06
C GLY A 103 -18.98 -7.94 -47.88
N LYS A 104 -18.72 -8.70 -48.95
CA LYS A 104 -17.73 -9.79 -48.95
C LYS A 104 -16.30 -9.25 -48.81
N GLU A 105 -15.98 -8.15 -49.48
CA GLU A 105 -14.67 -7.49 -49.38
C GLU A 105 -14.48 -6.84 -48.02
N LEU A 106 -15.53 -6.24 -47.44
CA LEU A 106 -15.51 -5.77 -46.05
C LEU A 106 -15.16 -6.91 -45.09
N ALA A 107 -15.80 -8.07 -45.23
CA ALA A 107 -15.52 -9.24 -44.40
C ALA A 107 -14.08 -9.77 -44.58
N ALA A 108 -13.52 -9.71 -45.79
CA ALA A 108 -12.14 -10.11 -46.08
C ALA A 108 -11.12 -9.16 -45.42
N LEU A 109 -11.33 -7.84 -45.53
CA LEU A 109 -10.49 -6.82 -44.88
C LEU A 109 -10.41 -6.98 -43.36
N LEU A 110 -11.48 -7.48 -42.74
CA LEU A 110 -11.52 -7.74 -41.29
C LEU A 110 -10.75 -8.99 -40.88
N LYS A 111 -10.71 -10.03 -41.72
CA LYS A 111 -9.94 -11.26 -41.45
C LYS A 111 -8.44 -10.99 -41.44
N GLU A 112 -7.95 -10.09 -42.30
CA GLU A 112 -6.54 -9.71 -42.35
C GLU A 112 -6.10 -8.86 -41.14
N GLN A 113 -7.01 -8.06 -40.56
CA GLN A 113 -6.72 -7.20 -39.38
C GLN A 113 -6.76 -7.92 -38.02
N LEU A 114 -7.22 -9.18 -37.96
CA LEU A 114 -7.31 -9.95 -36.72
C LEU A 114 -5.98 -10.62 -36.31
N VAL A 115 -4.94 -10.53 -37.14
CA VAL A 115 -3.58 -10.95 -36.77
C VAL A 115 -2.97 -9.83 -35.92
N PRO A 116 -2.68 -10.06 -34.63
CA PRO A 116 -2.01 -9.06 -33.80
C PRO A 116 -0.71 -8.67 -34.50
N SER A 117 -0.53 -7.38 -34.79
CA SER A 117 0.74 -6.91 -35.33
C SER A 117 1.88 -7.33 -34.39
N GLN A 118 3.05 -7.64 -34.96
CA GLN A 118 4.23 -8.04 -34.20
C GLN A 118 4.55 -7.05 -33.05
N ALA A 119 4.27 -5.76 -33.26
CA ALA A 119 4.41 -4.72 -32.25
C ALA A 119 3.48 -4.88 -31.02
N VAL A 120 2.26 -5.41 -31.19
CA VAL A 120 1.33 -5.68 -30.08
C VAL A 120 1.83 -6.86 -29.25
N LEU A 121 2.27 -7.94 -29.90
CA LEU A 121 2.83 -9.10 -29.22
C LEU A 121 4.12 -8.74 -28.44
N SER A 122 5.01 -7.94 -29.04
CA SER A 122 6.22 -7.47 -28.37
C SER A 122 5.92 -6.58 -27.15
N ARG A 123 4.90 -5.71 -27.23
CA ARG A 123 4.48 -4.88 -26.09
C ARG A 123 3.93 -5.71 -24.93
N GLU A 124 3.15 -6.74 -25.23
CA GLU A 124 2.64 -7.65 -24.19
C GLU A 124 3.76 -8.45 -23.53
N GLN A 125 4.74 -8.92 -24.31
CA GLN A 125 5.93 -9.61 -23.78
C GLN A 125 6.72 -8.71 -22.83
N ILE A 126 7.02 -7.47 -23.24
CA ILE A 126 7.72 -6.49 -22.41
C ILE A 126 6.95 -6.20 -21.13
N ARG A 127 5.61 -6.10 -21.20
CA ARG A 127 4.77 -5.89 -20.02
C ARG A 127 4.88 -7.06 -19.05
N LYS A 128 4.75 -8.30 -19.54
CA LYS A 128 4.87 -9.50 -18.71
C LYS A 128 6.25 -9.63 -18.07
N GLU A 129 7.32 -9.31 -18.80
CA GLU A 129 8.69 -9.32 -18.28
C GLU A 129 8.87 -8.28 -17.16
N LYS A 130 8.30 -7.07 -17.33
CA LYS A 130 8.32 -6.04 -16.29
C LYS A 130 7.55 -6.46 -15.03
N GLU A 131 6.37 -7.06 -15.20
CA GLU A 131 5.58 -7.59 -14.09
C GLU A 131 6.33 -8.71 -13.36
N ALA A 132 6.96 -9.64 -14.09
CA ALA A 132 7.78 -10.71 -13.51
C ALA A 132 8.96 -10.16 -12.68
N ARG A 133 9.72 -9.20 -13.23
CA ARG A 133 10.83 -8.55 -12.49
C ARG A 133 10.36 -7.80 -11.25
N ARG A 134 9.17 -7.20 -11.28
CA ARG A 134 8.60 -6.54 -10.12
C ARG A 134 8.29 -7.55 -9.02
N ASN A 135 7.65 -8.67 -9.38
CA ASN A 135 7.31 -9.72 -8.42
C ASN A 135 8.56 -10.36 -7.81
N GLU A 136 9.60 -10.59 -8.61
CA GLU A 136 10.90 -11.12 -8.15
C GLU A 136 11.52 -10.20 -7.10
N ARG A 137 11.58 -8.89 -7.36
CA ARG A 137 12.07 -7.90 -6.38
C ARG A 137 11.23 -7.82 -5.11
N GLU A 138 9.91 -7.96 -5.22
CA GLU A 138 9.02 -7.98 -4.06
C GLU A 138 9.27 -9.24 -3.21
N LEU A 139 9.51 -10.40 -3.83
CA LEU A 139 9.88 -11.63 -3.12
C LEU A 139 11.24 -11.51 -2.43
N GLU A 140 12.26 -11.00 -3.13
CA GLU A 140 13.58 -10.74 -2.55
C GLU A 140 13.51 -9.80 -1.35
N ALA A 141 12.70 -8.73 -1.44
CA ALA A 141 12.52 -7.78 -0.35
C ALA A 141 11.84 -8.43 0.87
N ILE A 142 10.83 -9.29 0.65
CA ILE A 142 10.17 -10.05 1.72
C ILE A 142 11.15 -11.01 2.39
N GLU A 143 11.94 -11.75 1.61
CA GLU A 143 12.92 -12.70 2.14
C GLU A 143 14.07 -12.00 2.89
N TYR A 144 14.54 -10.87 2.36
CA TYR A 144 15.50 -10.02 3.04
C TYR A 144 14.96 -9.51 4.38
N ARG A 145 13.73 -8.97 4.39
CA ARG A 145 13.08 -8.49 5.62
C ARG A 145 12.91 -9.61 6.64
N ARG A 146 12.48 -10.80 6.22
CA ARG A 146 12.38 -11.96 7.09
C ARG A 146 13.73 -12.32 7.72
N THR A 147 14.80 -12.31 6.92
CA THR A 147 16.16 -12.58 7.39
C THR A 147 16.60 -11.53 8.43
N GLN A 148 16.31 -10.25 8.21
CA GLN A 148 16.59 -9.18 9.19
C GLN A 148 15.91 -9.44 10.53
N LEU A 149 14.64 -9.83 10.52
CA LEU A 149 13.87 -10.11 11.74
C LEU A 149 14.37 -11.36 12.47
N GLU A 150 14.76 -12.41 11.73
CA GLU A 150 15.38 -13.61 12.30
C GLU A 150 16.74 -13.28 12.95
N CYS A 151 17.58 -12.47 12.30
CA CYS A 151 18.84 -11.96 12.87
C CYS A 151 18.61 -11.09 14.12
N LEU A 152 17.60 -10.21 14.11
CA LEU A 152 17.22 -9.42 15.28
C LEU A 152 16.87 -10.35 16.46
N ARG A 153 15.99 -11.33 16.25
CA ARG A 153 15.62 -12.30 17.28
C ARG A 153 16.82 -13.06 17.82
N ALA A 154 17.75 -13.49 16.96
CA ALA A 154 18.98 -14.16 17.38
C ALA A 154 19.89 -13.25 18.23
N SER A 155 20.04 -11.99 17.84
CA SER A 155 20.80 -10.99 18.61
C SER A 155 20.17 -10.76 19.99
N LEU A 156 18.86 -10.59 20.06
CA LEU A 156 18.12 -10.41 21.30
C LEU A 156 18.22 -11.63 22.22
N ASN A 157 18.16 -12.85 21.68
CA ASN A 157 18.36 -14.09 22.45
C ASN A 157 19.78 -14.22 23.03
N THR A 158 20.76 -13.50 22.50
CA THR A 158 22.12 -13.45 23.07
C THR A 158 22.17 -12.52 24.28
N VAL A 159 21.39 -11.44 24.25
CA VAL A 159 21.35 -10.41 25.31
C VAL A 159 20.39 -10.78 26.43
N GLN A 160 19.28 -11.46 26.12
CA GLN A 160 18.21 -11.77 27.07
C GLN A 160 18.71 -12.49 28.34
N PRO A 161 19.57 -13.51 28.26
CA PRO A 161 20.05 -14.20 29.47
C PRO A 161 20.85 -13.29 30.40
N ILE A 162 21.59 -12.33 29.86
CA ILE A 162 22.39 -11.36 30.64
C ILE A 162 21.47 -10.44 31.43
N ILE A 163 20.41 -9.95 30.78
CA ILE A 163 19.40 -9.10 31.41
C ILE A 163 18.63 -9.90 32.46
N ALA A 164 18.17 -11.11 32.13
CA ALA A 164 17.44 -11.98 33.05
C ALA A 164 18.25 -12.27 34.32
N GLN A 165 19.52 -12.66 34.16
CA GLN A 165 20.41 -12.93 35.28
C GLN A 165 20.62 -11.70 36.17
N GLU A 166 20.75 -10.52 35.58
CA GLU A 166 20.93 -9.28 36.34
C GLU A 166 19.64 -8.87 37.07
N LEU A 167 18.48 -9.02 36.44
CA LEU A 167 17.18 -8.79 37.08
C LEU A 167 16.97 -9.76 38.26
N ASP A 168 17.31 -11.03 38.10
CA ASP A 168 17.25 -12.02 39.18
C ASP A 168 18.20 -11.69 40.33
N ARG A 169 19.45 -11.30 40.02
CA ARG A 169 20.42 -10.85 41.02
C ARG A 169 19.88 -9.67 41.83
N LEU A 170 19.34 -8.66 41.16
CA LEU A 170 18.77 -7.47 41.80
C LEU A 170 17.53 -7.81 42.63
N ARG A 171 16.70 -8.73 42.16
CA ARG A 171 15.53 -9.25 42.88
C ARG A 171 15.95 -9.97 44.16
N LEU A 172 16.90 -10.90 44.08
CA LEU A 172 17.40 -11.67 45.23
C LEU A 172 18.05 -10.77 46.29
N ASN A 173 18.73 -9.72 45.85
CA ASN A 173 19.34 -8.73 46.74
C ASN A 173 18.34 -7.72 47.33
N GLY A 174 17.08 -7.73 46.89
CA GLY A 174 16.07 -6.76 47.31
C GLY A 174 16.37 -5.33 46.85
N ASN A 175 17.12 -5.17 45.76
CA ASN A 175 17.50 -3.87 45.22
C ASN A 175 16.40 -3.23 44.36
N ILE A 176 15.35 -3.97 43.99
CA ILE A 176 14.30 -3.46 43.10
C ILE A 176 13.27 -2.68 43.89
N ALA A 177 13.19 -1.38 43.61
CA ALA A 177 12.24 -0.49 44.28
C ALA A 177 10.87 -0.51 43.59
N GLY A 178 10.81 -0.58 42.25
CA GLY A 178 9.55 -0.61 41.51
C GLY A 178 9.65 -0.03 40.10
N ILE A 179 8.51 0.22 39.48
CA ILE A 179 8.39 0.84 38.16
C ILE A 179 7.93 2.29 38.29
N TYR A 180 8.55 3.17 37.52
CA TYR A 180 8.14 4.55 37.38
C TYR A 180 7.75 4.83 35.93
N GLU A 181 6.54 5.35 35.73
CA GLU A 181 6.04 5.71 34.41
C GLU A 181 6.18 7.21 34.14
N THR A 182 6.71 7.54 32.97
CA THR A 182 6.79 8.92 32.46
C THR A 182 6.00 9.05 31.17
N SER A 183 5.78 10.28 30.71
CA SER A 183 5.30 10.53 29.34
C SER A 183 6.23 9.95 28.26
N MET A 184 7.53 9.83 28.56
CA MET A 184 8.57 9.38 27.61
C MET A 184 8.81 7.86 27.62
N GLY A 185 8.23 7.12 28.56
CA GLY A 185 8.48 5.69 28.70
C GLY A 185 8.37 5.21 30.15
N ALA A 186 8.63 3.92 30.37
CA ALA A 186 8.71 3.34 31.70
C ALA A 186 10.16 3.22 32.15
N CYS A 187 10.40 3.26 33.45
CA CYS A 187 11.72 3.09 34.04
C CYS A 187 11.67 2.10 35.20
N LEU A 188 12.67 1.25 35.29
CA LEU A 188 12.95 0.44 36.46
C LEU A 188 13.75 1.26 37.47
N LEU A 189 13.28 1.30 38.73
CA LEU A 189 13.97 1.93 39.84
C LEU A 189 14.68 0.88 40.69
N ILE A 190 15.97 1.09 40.89
CA ILE A 190 16.87 0.23 41.65
C ILE A 190 17.48 1.05 42.78
N ALA A 191 17.49 0.52 44.00
CA ALA A 191 18.02 1.19 45.17
C ALA A 191 18.93 0.26 45.98
N ASP A 192 20.00 0.82 46.51
CA ASP A 192 20.90 0.18 47.46
C ASP A 192 21.11 1.11 48.67
N ARG A 193 21.27 0.52 49.84
CA ARG A 193 21.55 1.26 51.09
C ARG A 193 23.02 1.61 51.25
N VAL A 194 23.88 1.03 50.43
CA VAL A 194 25.31 1.30 50.39
C VAL A 194 25.60 2.29 49.26
N PRO A 195 26.40 3.34 49.50
CA PRO A 195 26.87 4.20 48.43
C PRO A 195 27.76 3.40 47.48
N LEU A 196 27.36 3.33 46.22
CA LEU A 196 28.06 2.58 45.18
C LEU A 196 28.56 3.52 44.06
N PRO A 197 29.69 3.17 43.42
CA PRO A 197 30.17 3.91 42.26
C PRO A 197 29.19 3.82 41.09
N SER A 198 29.32 4.75 40.13
CA SER A 198 28.41 4.84 38.99
C SER A 198 28.33 3.53 38.21
N GLY A 199 27.10 3.03 38.00
CA GLY A 199 26.82 1.83 37.22
C GLY A 199 27.21 0.51 37.89
N ALA A 200 27.64 0.51 39.15
CA ALA A 200 27.95 -0.73 39.87
C ALA A 200 26.70 -1.58 40.16
N LEU A 201 25.54 -0.93 40.31
CA LEU A 201 24.25 -1.62 40.50
C LEU A 201 23.64 -2.19 39.23
N LEU A 202 24.17 -1.85 38.05
CA LEU A 202 23.49 -2.01 36.77
C LEU A 202 24.28 -2.87 35.78
N TRP A 203 25.16 -3.76 36.23
CA TRP A 203 26.19 -4.39 35.37
C TRP A 203 25.62 -5.03 34.09
N GLY A 204 24.53 -5.79 34.19
CA GLY A 204 23.81 -6.38 33.05
C GLY A 204 22.73 -5.47 32.42
N LEU A 205 22.48 -4.29 32.98
CA LEU A 205 21.49 -3.31 32.50
C LEU A 205 22.14 -2.07 31.87
N LYS A 206 23.47 -2.05 31.70
CA LYS A 206 24.17 -0.95 31.03
C LYS A 206 23.81 -0.94 29.55
N PRO A 207 23.74 0.24 28.90
CA PRO A 207 23.45 0.33 27.47
C PRO A 207 24.34 -0.60 26.63
N HIS A 208 25.65 -0.64 26.91
CA HIS A 208 26.59 -1.48 26.14
C HIS A 208 26.34 -2.98 26.29
N SER A 209 25.94 -3.43 27.48
CA SER A 209 25.62 -4.84 27.76
C SER A 209 24.27 -5.27 27.18
N THR A 210 23.46 -4.30 26.75
CA THR A 210 22.09 -4.51 26.26
C THR A 210 21.92 -4.13 24.80
N ASN A 211 23.04 -3.89 24.12
CA ASN A 211 23.07 -3.61 22.69
C ASN A 211 22.77 -4.86 21.88
N TYR A 212 21.98 -4.69 20.82
CA TYR A 212 21.74 -5.71 19.82
C TYR A 212 21.94 -5.10 18.43
N GLU A 213 22.34 -5.94 17.48
CA GLU A 213 22.65 -5.56 16.11
C GLU A 213 22.10 -6.63 15.16
N TYR A 214 21.59 -6.18 14.01
CA TYR A 214 21.09 -7.01 12.94
C TYR A 214 21.31 -6.31 11.59
N PRO A 215 21.22 -7.02 10.45
CA PRO A 215 21.41 -6.39 9.15
C PRO A 215 20.45 -5.22 8.95
N GLY A 216 20.98 -4.00 8.80
CA GLY A 216 20.17 -2.79 8.59
C GLY A 216 19.67 -2.08 9.86
N GLY A 217 20.08 -2.51 11.05
CA GLY A 217 19.71 -1.83 12.28
C GLY A 217 20.50 -2.25 13.52
N PHE A 218 20.48 -1.38 14.53
CA PHE A 218 21.05 -1.64 15.85
C PHE A 218 20.23 -0.91 16.90
N GLY A 219 20.34 -1.34 18.15
CA GLY A 219 19.62 -0.72 19.25
C GLY A 219 20.15 -1.18 20.60
N SER A 220 19.48 -0.73 21.65
CA SER A 220 19.76 -1.13 23.02
C SER A 220 18.44 -1.36 23.75
N ILE A 221 18.33 -2.46 24.48
CA ILE A 221 17.13 -2.78 25.25
C ILE A 221 16.93 -1.77 26.39
N MET A 222 18.02 -1.30 27.01
CA MET A 222 17.95 -0.30 28.07
C MET A 222 18.31 1.07 27.50
N GLY A 223 17.28 1.91 27.30
CA GLY A 223 17.41 3.18 26.57
C GLY A 223 18.27 4.25 27.27
N GLY A 224 18.48 4.14 28.58
CA GLY A 224 19.34 5.04 29.33
C GLY A 224 19.36 4.74 30.82
N PHE A 225 20.37 5.26 31.53
CA PHE A 225 20.42 5.16 32.98
C PHE A 225 20.79 6.51 33.62
N ASN A 226 20.23 6.76 34.80
CA ASN A 226 20.63 7.85 35.68
C ASN A 226 20.85 7.30 37.09
N GLN A 227 21.87 7.78 37.78
CA GLN A 227 22.20 7.35 39.14
C GLN A 227 22.44 8.55 40.04
N VAL A 228 21.92 8.48 41.26
CA VAL A 228 22.21 9.42 42.35
C VAL A 228 22.77 8.62 43.52
N THR A 229 23.97 8.98 43.96
CA THR A 229 24.64 8.38 45.13
C THR A 229 24.73 9.40 46.24
N SER A 230 24.35 9.00 47.45
CA SER A 230 24.42 9.79 48.69
C SER A 230 25.01 8.93 49.82
N LEU A 231 25.28 9.53 50.98
CA LEU A 231 25.79 8.79 52.14
C LEU A 231 24.85 7.68 52.61
N SER A 232 23.54 7.82 52.38
CA SER A 232 22.53 6.85 52.76
C SER A 232 22.29 5.74 51.72
N GLY A 233 22.98 5.79 50.59
CA GLY A 233 22.84 4.79 49.53
C GLY A 233 22.80 5.36 48.12
N THR A 234 22.50 4.48 47.17
CA THR A 234 22.46 4.77 45.74
C THR A 234 21.09 4.44 45.17
N VAL A 235 20.55 5.33 44.34
CA VAL A 235 19.33 5.10 43.56
C VAL A 235 19.65 5.25 42.08
N SER A 236 19.23 4.26 41.30
CA SER A 236 19.39 4.21 39.85
C SER A 236 18.03 4.11 39.17
N LYS A 237 17.88 4.84 38.06
CA LYS A 237 16.74 4.77 37.15
C LYS A 237 17.23 4.24 35.81
N VAL A 238 16.65 3.14 35.33
CA VAL A 238 16.95 2.52 34.04
C VAL A 238 15.73 2.60 33.14
N GLY A 239 15.87 3.17 31.94
CA GLY A 239 14.81 3.25 30.94
C GLY A 239 14.52 1.88 30.33
N LEU A 240 13.25 1.46 30.36
CA LEU A 240 12.75 0.26 29.71
C LEU A 240 12.46 0.54 28.22
N PRO A 241 12.50 -0.47 27.35
CA PRO A 241 12.24 -0.29 25.91
C PRO A 241 10.79 0.13 25.65
N SER A 242 10.55 0.78 24.50
CA SER A 242 9.21 1.16 24.00
C SER A 242 8.21 0.00 24.06
N ALA A 243 8.66 -1.18 23.65
CA ALA A 243 7.93 -2.44 23.67
C ALA A 243 7.28 -2.76 25.04
N TYR A 244 7.85 -2.31 26.17
CA TYR A 244 7.33 -2.59 27.51
C TYR A 244 5.89 -2.09 27.74
N LYS A 245 5.59 -0.84 27.33
CA LYS A 245 4.34 -0.13 27.69
C LYS A 245 3.09 -0.66 26.98
N ARG A 246 3.25 -1.42 25.90
CA ARG A 246 2.17 -1.87 25.03
C ARG A 246 1.12 -0.82 24.66
N THR A 247 1.53 0.41 24.33
CA THR A 247 0.60 1.48 23.93
C THR A 247 0.82 1.89 22.47
N GLY A 248 -0.11 1.53 21.58
CA GLY A 248 -0.15 2.02 20.18
C GLY A 248 0.12 0.96 19.10
N SER A 249 0.42 1.43 17.89
CA SER A 249 0.89 0.61 16.76
C SER A 249 2.34 0.20 17.04
N PHE A 250 2.62 -1.10 17.08
CA PHE A 250 3.98 -1.61 17.26
C PHE A 250 4.67 -1.77 15.92
N SER A 251 5.98 -1.52 15.89
CA SER A 251 6.79 -2.02 14.81
C SER A 251 7.00 -3.54 14.96
N GLU A 252 7.33 -4.23 13.87
CA GLU A 252 7.68 -5.66 13.91
C GLU A 252 8.87 -5.92 14.84
N GLU A 253 9.80 -4.96 14.95
CA GLU A 253 10.92 -5.03 15.89
C GLU A 253 10.45 -5.02 17.35
N ASP A 254 9.50 -4.13 17.71
CA ASP A 254 8.96 -4.08 19.06
C ASP A 254 8.19 -5.36 19.43
N GLU A 255 7.52 -6.00 18.46
CA GLU A 255 6.85 -7.29 18.66
C GLU A 255 7.86 -8.39 18.99
N ILE A 256 8.97 -8.46 18.25
CA ILE A 256 10.04 -9.42 18.52
C ILE A 256 10.67 -9.17 19.89
N ILE A 257 10.92 -7.90 20.26
CA ILE A 257 11.44 -7.55 21.59
C ILE A 257 10.45 -7.99 22.67
N CYS A 258 9.16 -7.70 22.50
CA CYS A 258 8.09 -8.15 23.41
C CYS A 258 8.05 -9.67 23.57
N ASP A 259 8.26 -10.40 22.48
CA ASP A 259 8.26 -11.87 22.48
C ASP A 259 9.46 -12.45 23.20
N VAL A 260 10.66 -11.93 22.93
CA VAL A 260 11.91 -12.43 23.53
C VAL A 260 11.94 -12.13 25.03
N PHE A 261 11.50 -10.94 25.45
CA PHE A 261 11.51 -10.50 26.86
C PHE A 261 10.15 -10.66 27.56
N ARG A 262 9.33 -11.61 27.10
CA ARG A 262 7.95 -11.76 27.56
C ARG A 262 7.87 -11.97 29.06
N GLU A 263 8.67 -12.89 29.59
CA GLU A 263 8.66 -13.26 31.00
C GLU A 263 9.14 -12.11 31.89
N GLU A 264 10.23 -11.44 31.50
CA GLU A 264 10.77 -10.28 32.22
C GLU A 264 9.76 -9.14 32.23
N PHE A 265 9.14 -8.83 31.09
CA PHE A 265 8.15 -7.76 31.01
C PHE A 265 6.88 -8.07 31.80
N GLU A 266 6.41 -9.31 31.77
CA GLU A 266 5.27 -9.75 32.59
C GLU A 266 5.55 -9.61 34.08
N TRP A 267 6.74 -10.00 34.53
CA TRP A 267 7.14 -9.82 35.91
C TRP A 267 7.34 -8.35 36.27
N LEU A 268 8.01 -7.55 35.44
CA LEU A 268 8.20 -6.11 35.67
C LEU A 268 6.86 -5.38 35.82
N ARG A 269 5.81 -5.79 35.09
CA ARG A 269 4.45 -5.22 35.21
C ARG A 269 3.76 -5.55 36.54
N GLN A 270 4.24 -6.54 37.30
CA GLN A 270 3.72 -6.87 38.63
C GLN A 270 4.36 -6.05 39.75
N LEU A 271 5.44 -5.32 39.46
CA LEU A 271 6.12 -4.48 40.44
C LEU A 271 5.25 -3.28 40.83
N GLN A 272 5.45 -2.79 42.06
CA GLN A 272 4.75 -1.60 42.54
C GLN A 272 5.11 -0.36 41.69
N GLN A 273 4.12 0.48 41.46
CA GLN A 273 4.31 1.75 40.77
C GLN A 273 4.80 2.81 41.76
N ILE A 274 5.89 3.48 41.43
CA ILE A 274 6.47 4.54 42.24
C ILE A 274 5.87 5.89 41.81
N PRO A 275 5.28 6.67 42.73
CA PRO A 275 4.72 7.97 42.39
C PRO A 275 5.75 8.94 41.83
N ASP A 276 5.37 9.70 40.80
CA ASP A 276 6.23 10.70 40.17
C ASP A 276 6.86 11.67 41.18
N ALA A 277 6.05 12.16 42.13
CA ALA A 277 6.50 13.06 43.18
C ALA A 277 7.71 12.53 43.98
N TRP A 278 7.86 11.22 44.14
CA TRP A 278 9.00 10.63 44.83
C TRP A 278 10.25 10.63 43.94
N VAL A 279 10.06 10.34 42.65
CA VAL A 279 11.14 10.29 41.68
C VAL A 279 11.66 11.68 41.35
N SER A 280 10.79 12.69 41.22
CA SER A 280 11.18 14.08 40.94
C SER A 280 12.04 14.69 42.06
N VAL A 281 11.88 14.23 43.31
CA VAL A 281 12.73 14.66 44.43
C VAL A 281 14.14 14.08 44.32
N ILE A 282 14.28 12.84 43.83
CA ILE A 282 15.57 12.17 43.68
C ILE A 282 16.26 12.62 42.38
N PHE A 283 15.50 12.78 41.30
CA PHE A 283 15.95 13.16 39.96
C PHE A 283 15.21 14.43 39.50
N PRO A 284 15.56 15.62 40.03
CA PRO A 284 14.90 16.87 39.65
C PRO A 284 15.12 17.18 38.17
N ILE A 285 14.02 17.43 37.45
CA ILE A 285 14.04 17.77 36.02
C ILE A 285 14.54 19.22 35.89
N GLY A 286 15.71 19.43 35.24
CA GLY A 286 16.19 20.76 34.88
C GLY A 286 17.33 21.37 35.72
N GLY A 287 18.15 20.57 36.41
CA GLY A 287 19.26 21.09 37.21
C GLY A 287 20.64 20.64 36.73
N PHE A 288 21.35 21.50 35.98
CA PHE A 288 22.79 21.59 36.13
C PHE A 288 23.08 21.88 37.61
N PHE A 289 23.59 20.90 38.36
CA PHE A 289 24.33 21.21 39.59
C PHE A 289 25.65 20.44 39.56
N PRO A 290 26.78 21.13 39.34
CA PRO A 290 28.08 20.57 39.63
C PRO A 290 28.18 20.37 41.14
N HIS A 291 28.67 19.20 41.57
CA HIS A 291 29.14 18.92 42.93
C HIS A 291 28.49 19.73 44.07
N TYR A 292 27.34 19.30 44.57
CA TYR A 292 26.93 19.66 45.93
C TYR A 292 26.50 18.43 46.72
N GLN A 293 27.25 18.20 47.80
CA GLN A 293 26.86 17.35 48.92
C GLN A 293 25.57 17.90 49.51
N ILE A 294 24.44 17.29 49.18
CA ILE A 294 23.22 17.43 49.96
C ILE A 294 23.07 16.10 50.68
N ALA A 295 23.15 16.14 52.01
CA ALA A 295 22.84 15.01 52.88
C ALA A 295 21.40 15.19 53.38
N PRO A 296 20.42 14.45 52.87
CA PRO A 296 19.21 14.17 53.61
C PRO A 296 19.39 12.84 54.34
N ASN A 297 19.08 12.80 55.62
CA ASN A 297 19.00 11.56 56.39
C ASN A 297 17.81 10.72 55.89
N TRP A 298 18.03 9.91 54.84
CA TRP A 298 17.04 8.94 54.37
C TRP A 298 17.06 7.70 55.27
N ARG A 299 16.17 7.64 56.27
CA ARG A 299 15.84 6.38 56.95
C ARG A 299 14.54 5.83 56.37
N MET A 300 14.62 5.02 55.32
CA MET A 300 13.48 4.22 54.86
C MET A 300 13.31 2.98 55.75
N ARG A 301 12.18 2.90 56.47
CA ARG A 301 11.68 1.63 57.03
C ARG A 301 10.91 0.90 55.94
N TRP A 302 11.45 -0.23 55.51
CA TRP A 302 10.72 -1.20 54.69
C TRP A 302 9.81 -2.00 55.63
N LYS A 303 8.50 -2.01 55.37
CA LYS A 303 7.61 -3.00 56.01
C LYS A 303 7.93 -4.36 55.38
N LYS A 304 8.14 -5.34 56.26
CA LYS A 304 8.40 -6.75 55.91
C LYS A 304 7.24 -7.36 55.14
#